data_AF-A0A1Z8X6N9-F1
#
_entry.id   AF-A0A1Z8X6N9-F1
#
_cell.length_a   1.000
_cell.length_b   1.000
_cell.length_c   1.000
_cell.angle_alpha   90.00
_cell.angle_beta   90.00
_cell.angle_gamma   90.00
#
_symmetry.space_group_name_H-M   'P 1'
#
loop_
_entity.id
_entity.type
_entity.pdbx_description
1 polymer ?
#
loop_
_entity_poly.entity_id
_entity_poly.type
_entity_poly.pdbx_seq_one_letter_code
_entity_poly.pdbx_strand_id
1 'polypeptide(L)'
;MSKIAFFSESGFDGKIPRDFDNMRTEYAWYVGLDATHHNIESIQSLDNDMYDLGIVIIPKTKIDYLMVYPLIEQMKRVCKKIGTMQEGPHWYFQDYPLHQQIWFYNILMEMDVIFAHNQIDVEYYKGLTGKENVFQNKSLMIEDKITPHIINTDARDGVIIGGNMVRWYGG
;
A
#
# COMPACT_ATOMS: atom_id res chain seq x y z
N MET A 1 -4.88 17.60 12.13
CA MET A 1 -4.66 16.75 10.93
C MET A 1 -3.93 15.52 11.42
N SER A 2 -4.38 14.32 11.04
CA SER A 2 -3.72 13.07 11.45
C SER A 2 -2.36 12.95 10.78
N LYS A 3 -1.33 12.52 11.52
CA LYS A 3 0.00 12.27 10.96
C LYS A 3 0.08 10.84 10.43
N ILE A 4 0.27 10.69 9.12
CA ILE A 4 0.33 9.39 8.46
C ILE A 4 1.74 9.15 7.94
N ALA A 5 2.26 7.94 8.16
CA ALA A 5 3.49 7.46 7.56
C ALA A 5 3.23 6.29 6.62
N PHE A 6 4.02 6.21 5.55
CA PHE A 6 4.15 4.99 4.75
C PHE A 6 5.54 4.40 4.89
N PHE A 7 5.62 3.07 4.97
CA PHE A 7 6.87 2.32 5.05
C PHE A 7 6.97 1.36 3.87
N SER A 8 8.08 1.40 3.12
CA SER A 8 8.30 0.45 2.01
C SER A 8 9.78 0.27 1.70
N GLU A 9 10.10 -0.60 0.75
CA GLU A 9 11.47 -0.79 0.22
C GLU A 9 11.95 0.36 -0.68
N SER A 10 11.11 1.38 -0.94
CA SER A 10 11.52 2.52 -1.75
C SER A 10 12.70 3.25 -1.10
N GLY A 11 13.70 3.61 -1.90
CA GLY A 11 14.86 4.39 -1.45
C GLY A 11 14.58 5.89 -1.27
N PHE A 12 13.36 6.33 -1.57
CA PHE A 12 12.89 7.67 -1.23
C PHE A 12 12.62 7.77 0.28
N ASP A 13 12.75 8.97 0.85
CA ASP A 13 12.38 9.25 2.23
C ASP A 13 11.90 10.71 2.31
N GLY A 14 10.80 10.96 3.02
CA GLY A 14 10.18 12.27 3.18
C GLY A 14 8.83 12.43 2.48
N LYS A 15 8.51 13.66 2.08
CA LYS A 15 7.24 14.01 1.40
C LYS A 15 7.44 14.17 -0.09
N ILE A 16 6.55 13.56 -0.87
CA ILE A 16 6.52 13.71 -2.32
C ILE A 16 5.74 14.98 -2.67
N PRO A 17 6.27 15.85 -3.56
CA PRO A 17 5.54 17.02 -3.99
C PRO A 17 4.40 16.62 -4.93
N ARG A 18 3.29 17.38 -4.90
CA ARG A 18 2.06 17.05 -5.62
C ARG A 18 2.21 17.06 -7.15
N ASP A 19 3.21 17.76 -7.64
CA ASP A 19 3.57 17.87 -9.05
C ASP A 19 4.65 16.87 -9.50
N PHE A 20 5.04 15.91 -8.65
CA PHE A 20 6.03 14.88 -8.97
C PHE A 20 5.69 14.12 -10.26
N ASP A 21 6.66 14.06 -11.17
CA ASP A 21 6.54 13.30 -12.42
C ASP A 21 6.57 11.80 -12.14
N ASN A 22 5.78 11.01 -12.90
CA ASN A 22 5.64 9.56 -12.71
C ASN A 22 5.04 9.17 -11.35
N MET A 23 3.92 9.81 -10.99
CA MET A 23 3.11 9.52 -9.80
C MET A 23 2.45 8.13 -9.88
N ARG A 24 3.23 7.09 -9.57
CA ARG A 24 2.71 5.72 -9.41
C ARG A 24 1.72 5.64 -8.25
N THR A 25 0.94 4.57 -8.20
CA THR A 25 -0.17 4.39 -7.26
C THR A 25 0.22 4.68 -5.81
N GLU A 26 1.35 4.16 -5.32
CA GLU A 26 1.80 4.38 -3.95
C GLU A 26 2.16 5.85 -3.68
N TYR A 27 2.81 6.52 -4.64
CA TYR A 27 3.17 7.94 -4.52
C TYR A 27 1.92 8.82 -4.53
N ALA A 28 0.92 8.48 -5.34
CA ALA A 28 -0.36 9.16 -5.34
C ALA A 28 -1.01 9.08 -3.96
N TRP A 29 -0.96 7.92 -3.29
CA TRP A 29 -1.46 7.76 -1.92
C TRP A 29 -0.68 8.60 -0.91
N TYR A 30 0.65 8.67 -1.02
CA TYR A 30 1.47 9.48 -0.12
C TYR A 30 1.05 10.95 -0.21
N VAL A 31 0.92 11.46 -1.44
CA VAL A 31 0.51 12.83 -1.72
C VAL A 31 -0.94 13.10 -1.32
N GLY A 32 -1.86 12.21 -1.68
CA GLY A 32 -3.29 12.37 -1.40
C GLY A 32 -3.62 12.39 0.09
N LEU A 33 -2.82 11.71 0.90
CA LEU A 33 -2.95 11.65 2.36
C LEU A 33 -2.04 12.65 3.11
N ASP A 34 -1.25 13.45 2.40
CA ASP A 34 -0.18 14.28 2.98
C ASP A 34 0.78 13.49 3.90
N ALA A 35 1.03 12.23 3.55
CA ALA A 35 1.81 11.30 4.35
C ALA A 35 3.32 11.45 4.11
N THR A 36 4.11 11.11 5.13
CA THR A 36 5.57 11.01 5.02
C THR A 36 5.95 9.57 4.71
N HIS A 37 6.75 9.35 3.69
CA HIS A 37 7.31 8.03 3.41
C HIS A 37 8.65 7.85 4.12
N HIS A 38 8.91 6.65 4.61
CA HIS A 38 10.18 6.21 5.17
C HIS A 38 10.58 4.87 4.57
N ASN A 39 11.89 4.67 4.40
CA ASN A 39 12.38 3.34 4.08
C ASN A 39 12.12 2.38 5.27
N ILE A 40 11.69 1.15 4.97
CA ILE A 40 11.41 0.15 6.00
C ILE A 40 12.61 -0.20 6.88
N GLU A 41 13.83 -0.09 6.35
CA GLU A 41 15.07 -0.36 7.09
C GLU A 41 15.46 0.81 8.01
N SER A 42 14.92 2.02 7.79
CA SER A 42 15.24 3.22 8.59
C SER A 42 14.32 3.42 9.80
N ILE A 43 13.27 2.61 9.98
CA ILE A 43 12.27 2.79 11.06
C ILE A 43 12.92 2.87 12.45
N GLN A 44 13.97 2.08 12.69
CA GLN A 44 14.73 2.08 13.95
C GLN A 44 15.36 3.43 14.31
N SER A 45 15.61 4.29 13.32
CA SER A 45 16.19 5.63 13.51
C SER A 45 15.15 6.71 13.81
N LEU A 46 13.86 6.39 13.66
CA LEU A 46 12.76 7.31 13.92
C LEU A 46 12.46 7.39 15.42
N ASP A 47 11.99 8.54 15.87
CA ASP A 47 11.54 8.75 17.25
C ASP A 47 10.24 7.97 17.55
N ASN A 48 9.94 7.79 18.84
CA ASN A 48 8.69 7.14 19.27
C ASN A 48 7.47 8.04 18.99
N ASP A 49 6.30 7.42 18.80
CA ASP A 49 4.99 8.10 18.76
C ASP A 49 4.87 9.26 17.75
N MET A 50 5.62 9.20 16.64
CA MET A 50 5.64 10.24 15.61
C MET A 50 4.34 10.31 14.80
N TYR A 51 3.66 9.18 14.60
CA TYR A 51 2.53 9.04 13.68
C TYR A 51 1.27 8.49 14.34
N ASP A 52 0.11 8.96 13.90
CA ASP A 52 -1.18 8.42 14.31
C ASP A 52 -1.49 7.10 13.59
N LEU A 53 -1.03 6.97 12.34
CA LEU A 53 -1.18 5.76 11.52
C LEU A 53 0.09 5.51 10.68
N GLY A 54 0.63 4.31 10.76
CA GLY A 54 1.70 3.82 9.90
C GLY A 54 1.19 2.75 8.94
N ILE A 55 1.38 2.92 7.63
CA ILE A 55 0.97 1.95 6.61
C ILE A 55 2.21 1.34 5.98
N VAL A 56 2.40 0.03 6.10
CA VAL A 56 3.50 -0.68 5.44
C VAL A 56 3.05 -1.29 4.12
N ILE A 57 3.87 -1.13 3.08
CA ILE A 57 3.82 -1.95 1.87
C ILE A 57 4.86 -3.03 2.07
N ILE A 58 4.41 -4.27 2.28
CA ILE A 58 5.29 -5.38 2.67
C ILE A 58 6.14 -5.77 1.44
N PRO A 59 7.49 -5.65 1.51
CA PRO A 59 8.34 -5.91 0.37
C PRO A 59 8.22 -7.36 -0.11
N LYS A 60 8.08 -7.53 -1.42
CA LYS A 60 7.86 -8.87 -2.03
C LYS A 60 9.14 -9.70 -2.12
N THR A 61 10.30 -9.06 -1.91
CA THR A 61 11.63 -9.70 -2.00
C THR A 61 12.33 -9.70 -0.65
N LYS A 62 13.38 -10.52 -0.50
CA LYS A 62 14.22 -10.62 0.72
C LYS A 62 13.41 -10.96 2.00
N ILE A 63 12.43 -11.86 1.88
CA ILE A 63 11.54 -12.22 3.01
C ILE A 63 12.31 -12.77 4.20
N ASP A 64 13.38 -13.55 3.96
CA ASP A 64 14.20 -14.12 5.04
C ASP A 64 14.81 -13.03 5.94
N TYR A 65 15.16 -11.87 5.38
CA TYR A 65 15.61 -10.71 6.15
C TYR A 65 14.44 -10.07 6.91
N LEU A 66 13.30 -9.87 6.26
CA LEU A 66 12.11 -9.29 6.91
C LEU A 66 11.60 -10.14 8.08
N MET A 67 11.76 -11.47 8.00
CA MET A 67 11.36 -12.39 9.06
C MET A 67 12.16 -12.22 10.36
N VAL A 68 13.41 -11.75 10.27
CA VAL A 68 14.27 -11.49 11.42
C VAL A 68 14.32 -10.01 11.81
N TYR A 69 13.87 -9.11 10.93
CA TYR A 69 13.74 -7.70 11.22
C TYR A 69 12.53 -7.44 12.15
N PRO A 70 12.67 -6.67 13.25
CA PRO A 70 11.59 -6.42 14.21
C PRO A 70 10.56 -5.40 13.70
N LEU A 71 10.02 -5.62 12.50
CA LEU A 71 9.16 -4.68 11.77
C LEU A 71 7.97 -4.20 12.62
N ILE A 72 7.20 -5.14 13.17
CA ILE A 72 5.99 -4.83 13.94
C ILE A 72 6.30 -4.05 15.20
N GLU A 73 7.35 -4.45 15.92
CA GLU A 73 7.79 -3.76 17.14
C GLU A 73 8.16 -2.31 16.84
N GLN A 74 8.97 -2.10 15.79
CA GLN A 74 9.38 -0.76 15.39
C GLN A 74 8.20 0.08 14.90
N MET A 75 7.28 -0.50 14.11
CA MET A 75 6.08 0.22 13.68
C MET A 75 5.19 0.61 14.86
N LYS A 76 4.95 -0.28 15.83
CA LYS A 76 4.14 0.02 17.03
C LYS A 76 4.82 1.02 17.96
N ARG A 77 6.15 1.09 17.99
CA ARG A 77 6.91 2.11 18.73
C ARG A 77 6.73 3.50 18.11
N VAL A 78 6.72 3.57 16.78
CA VAL A 78 6.71 4.84 16.03
C VAL A 78 5.27 5.32 15.72
N CYS A 79 4.30 4.41 15.66
CA CYS A 79 2.92 4.68 15.24
C CYS A 79 1.89 4.19 16.25
N LYS A 80 0.85 5.01 16.52
CA LYS A 80 -0.27 4.62 17.40
C LYS A 80 -1.12 3.48 16.85
N LYS A 81 -1.27 3.44 15.52
CA LYS A 81 -1.97 2.40 14.77
C LYS A 81 -1.13 1.98 13.58
N ILE A 82 -1.20 0.69 13.24
CA ILE A 82 -0.44 0.13 12.12
C ILE A 82 -1.37 -0.57 11.14
N GLY A 83 -1.04 -0.45 9.87
CA GLY A 83 -1.76 -1.11 8.81
C GLY A 83 -0.86 -1.57 7.69
N THR A 84 -1.42 -2.40 6.82
CA THR A 84 -0.74 -2.86 5.61
C THR A 84 -1.56 -2.51 4.37
N MET A 85 -0.86 -2.17 3.29
CA MET A 85 -1.44 -1.90 1.98
C MET A 85 -0.68 -2.72 0.93
N GLN A 86 -1.37 -3.62 0.23
CA GLN A 86 -0.74 -4.47 -0.77
C GLN A 86 -1.51 -4.44 -2.09
N GLU A 87 -0.80 -4.10 -3.18
CA GLU A 87 -1.26 -4.33 -4.55
C GLU A 87 -0.84 -5.74 -4.98
N GLY A 88 -1.78 -6.69 -4.92
CA GLY A 88 -1.52 -8.11 -5.15
C GLY A 88 -1.84 -8.96 -3.91
N PRO A 89 -3.04 -9.55 -3.82
CA PRO A 89 -3.61 -10.08 -2.57
C PRO A 89 -3.14 -11.48 -2.12
N HIS A 90 -2.54 -12.31 -2.98
CA HIS A 90 -2.44 -13.76 -2.67
C HIS A 90 -1.09 -14.42 -2.92
N TRP A 91 -0.09 -13.71 -3.46
CA TRP A 91 1.17 -14.37 -3.83
C TRP A 91 1.89 -15.00 -2.66
N TYR A 92 1.86 -14.38 -1.47
CA TYR A 92 2.47 -14.97 -0.27
C TYR A 92 1.93 -16.36 0.04
N PHE A 93 0.63 -16.60 -0.06
CA PHE A 93 0.04 -17.90 0.29
C PHE A 93 0.15 -18.94 -0.82
N GLN A 94 0.43 -18.53 -2.06
CA GLN A 94 0.47 -19.44 -3.22
C GLN A 94 1.91 -19.81 -3.62
N ASP A 95 2.83 -18.85 -3.63
CA ASP A 95 4.14 -19.00 -4.26
C ASP A 95 5.30 -19.14 -3.27
N TYR A 96 5.08 -18.81 -1.99
CA TYR A 96 6.16 -18.77 -1.00
C TYR A 96 6.18 -20.06 -0.15
N PRO A 97 7.35 -20.48 0.37
CA PRO A 97 7.44 -21.59 1.31
C PRO A 97 6.55 -21.41 2.55
N LEU A 98 6.00 -22.51 3.08
CA LEU A 98 5.04 -22.51 4.18
C LEU A 98 5.44 -21.63 5.38
N HIS A 99 6.71 -21.64 5.78
CA HIS A 99 7.18 -20.82 6.91
C HIS A 99 7.04 -19.31 6.66
N GLN A 100 7.23 -18.86 5.42
CA GLN A 100 7.05 -17.46 5.02
C GLN A 100 5.56 -17.11 4.95
N GLN A 101 4.71 -18.06 4.57
CA GLN A 101 3.25 -17.89 4.63
C GLN A 101 2.76 -17.71 6.07
N ILE A 102 3.23 -18.55 6.99
CA ILE A 102 2.90 -18.47 8.42
C ILE A 102 3.38 -17.13 8.99
N TRP A 103 4.60 -16.71 8.64
CA TRP A 103 5.11 -15.40 9.03
C TRP A 103 4.22 -14.27 8.51
N PHE A 104 3.87 -14.27 7.23
CA PHE A 104 3.01 -13.25 6.64
C PHE A 104 1.64 -13.20 7.32
N TYR A 105 1.03 -14.36 7.61
CA TYR A 105 -0.19 -14.43 8.38
C TYR A 105 -0.05 -13.80 9.77
N ASN A 106 1.05 -14.08 10.49
CA ASN A 106 1.31 -13.48 11.80
C ASN A 106 1.44 -11.95 11.69
N ILE A 107 2.11 -11.44 10.65
CA ILE A 107 2.19 -10.00 10.37
C ILE A 107 0.78 -9.41 10.17
N LEU A 108 -0.08 -10.06 9.38
CA LEU A 108 -1.46 -9.61 9.19
C LEU A 108 -2.25 -9.59 10.50
N MET A 109 -2.04 -10.58 11.37
CA MET A 109 -2.71 -10.66 12.68
C MET A 109 -2.30 -9.51 13.61
N GLU A 110 -1.10 -8.95 13.47
CA GLU A 110 -0.63 -7.81 14.25
C GLU A 110 -1.15 -6.46 13.76
N MET A 111 -1.66 -6.38 12.52
CA MET A 111 -2.18 -5.13 11.95
C MET A 111 -3.51 -4.70 12.57
N ASP A 112 -3.68 -3.39 12.78
CA ASP A 112 -4.97 -2.79 13.17
C ASP A 112 -5.91 -2.63 11.97
N VAL A 113 -5.35 -2.40 10.78
CA VAL A 113 -6.10 -2.19 9.53
C VAL A 113 -5.42 -2.86 8.34
N ILE A 114 -6.22 -3.47 7.47
CA ILE A 114 -5.74 -4.09 6.22
C ILE A 114 -6.41 -3.39 5.04
N PHE A 115 -5.60 -2.85 4.13
CA PHE A 115 -6.06 -2.30 2.88
C PHE A 115 -5.81 -3.28 1.72
N ALA A 116 -6.87 -3.98 1.34
CA ALA A 116 -6.87 -5.04 0.35
C ALA A 116 -7.03 -4.50 -1.09
N HIS A 117 -6.59 -5.23 -2.11
CA HIS A 117 -6.58 -4.73 -3.48
C HIS A 117 -7.99 -4.61 -4.10
N ASN A 118 -8.87 -5.59 -3.88
CA ASN A 118 -10.24 -5.57 -4.39
C ASN A 118 -11.26 -6.03 -3.33
N GLN A 119 -12.55 -5.99 -3.69
CA GLN A 119 -13.65 -6.35 -2.78
C GLN A 119 -13.66 -7.83 -2.37
N ILE A 120 -13.25 -8.74 -3.26
CA ILE A 120 -13.15 -10.17 -2.94
C ILE A 120 -12.03 -10.40 -1.92
N ASP A 121 -10.90 -9.69 -2.07
CA ASP A 121 -9.80 -9.77 -1.11
C ASP A 121 -10.22 -9.28 0.28
N VAL A 122 -11.12 -8.29 0.36
CA VAL A 122 -11.68 -7.84 1.64
C VAL A 122 -12.38 -9.00 2.34
N GLU A 123 -13.23 -9.74 1.63
CA GLU A 123 -13.92 -10.90 2.19
C GLU A 123 -12.93 -11.99 2.60
N TYR A 124 -11.94 -12.26 1.75
CA TYR A 124 -10.86 -13.22 2.03
C TYR A 124 -10.10 -12.88 3.31
N TYR A 125 -9.58 -11.65 3.44
CA TYR A 125 -8.81 -11.25 4.61
C TYR A 125 -9.67 -11.15 5.88
N LYS A 126 -10.95 -10.79 5.77
CA LYS A 126 -11.89 -10.87 6.89
C LYS A 126 -12.07 -12.30 7.37
N GLY A 127 -12.29 -13.24 6.45
CA GLY A 127 -12.40 -14.66 6.77
C GLY A 127 -11.11 -15.23 7.35
N LEU A 128 -9.95 -14.84 6.80
CA LEU A 128 -8.65 -15.32 7.22
C LEU A 128 -8.23 -14.80 8.61
N THR A 129 -8.46 -13.52 8.89
CA THR A 129 -7.92 -12.86 10.09
C THR A 129 -8.96 -12.59 11.18
N GLY A 130 -10.26 -12.68 10.85
CA GLY A 130 -11.36 -12.30 11.74
C GLY A 130 -11.44 -10.79 12.04
N LYS A 131 -10.65 -9.95 11.37
CA LYS A 131 -10.61 -8.50 11.61
C LYS A 131 -11.80 -7.80 10.97
N GLU A 132 -12.35 -6.81 11.67
CA GLU A 132 -13.41 -5.96 11.13
C GLU A 132 -12.86 -4.88 10.17
N ASN A 133 -11.68 -4.33 10.52
CA ASN A 133 -11.02 -3.22 9.83
C ASN A 133 -10.23 -3.71 8.59
N VAL A 134 -10.95 -4.32 7.65
CA VAL A 134 -10.43 -4.67 6.33
C VAL A 134 -11.18 -3.85 5.30
N PHE A 135 -10.47 -3.02 4.55
CA PHE A 135 -11.03 -2.10 3.57
C PHE A 135 -10.40 -2.33 2.21
N GLN A 136 -11.17 -2.06 1.16
CA GLN A 136 -10.64 -2.04 -0.19
C GLN A 136 -9.83 -0.76 -0.42
N ASN A 137 -8.63 -0.89 -0.99
CA ASN A 137 -7.87 0.20 -1.56
C ASN A 137 -8.72 0.90 -2.62
N LYS A 138 -9.03 2.17 -2.38
CA LYS A 138 -9.76 2.98 -3.35
C LYS A 138 -8.82 3.40 -4.47
N SER A 139 -9.35 3.43 -5.69
CA SER A 139 -8.64 4.10 -6.79
C SER A 139 -8.48 5.57 -6.43
N LEU A 140 -7.24 6.06 -6.47
CA LEU A 140 -6.91 7.44 -6.19
C LEU A 140 -6.43 8.09 -7.50
N MET A 141 -7.12 9.14 -7.92
CA MET A 141 -6.75 9.96 -9.06
C MET A 141 -6.48 11.39 -8.58
N ILE A 142 -5.31 11.93 -8.92
CA ILE A 142 -4.99 13.35 -8.66
C ILE A 142 -5.38 14.13 -9.92
N GLU A 143 -6.45 14.91 -9.82
CA GLU A 143 -7.09 15.55 -10.96
C GLU A 143 -6.58 16.99 -11.22
N ASP A 144 -5.65 17.50 -10.42
CA ASP A 144 -5.20 18.91 -10.43
C ASP A 144 -4.77 19.47 -11.79
N LYS A 145 -4.17 18.62 -12.64
CA LYS A 145 -3.73 18.99 -13.99
C LYS A 145 -4.72 18.56 -15.08
N ILE A 146 -5.83 17.89 -14.72
CA ILE A 146 -6.92 17.55 -15.64
C ILE A 146 -7.72 18.83 -15.89
N THR A 147 -7.22 19.64 -16.80
CA THR A 147 -8.02 20.70 -17.41
C THR A 147 -9.06 20.03 -18.30
N PRO A 148 -10.37 20.33 -18.20
CA PRO A 148 -11.34 19.83 -19.15
C PRO A 148 -11.09 20.51 -20.50
N HIS A 149 -10.18 19.94 -21.29
CA HIS A 149 -10.04 20.28 -22.69
C HIS A 149 -11.17 19.58 -23.43
N ILE A 150 -12.31 20.27 -23.57
CA ILE A 150 -13.32 19.91 -24.55
C ILE A 150 -12.69 20.20 -25.93
N ILE A 151 -11.83 19.30 -26.39
CA ILE A 151 -11.41 19.25 -27.79
C ILE A 151 -12.57 18.58 -28.50
N ASN A 152 -13.60 19.38 -28.79
CA ASN A 152 -14.78 18.98 -29.56
C ASN A 152 -15.68 17.93 -28.87
N THR A 153 -16.87 18.34 -28.40
CA THR A 153 -17.90 17.41 -27.88
C THR A 153 -18.25 16.32 -28.88
N ASP A 154 -18.06 16.60 -30.18
CA ASP A 154 -18.37 15.71 -31.29
C ASP A 154 -17.24 14.70 -31.56
N ALA A 155 -16.07 14.86 -30.93
CA ALA A 155 -14.94 13.92 -31.03
C ALA A 155 -14.98 12.79 -29.99
N ARG A 156 -16.06 12.71 -29.19
CA ARG A 156 -16.30 11.61 -28.23
C ARG A 156 -17.04 10.43 -28.87
N ASP A 157 -16.74 10.13 -30.13
CA ASP A 157 -17.15 8.87 -30.76
C ASP A 157 -15.96 7.92 -30.81
N GLY A 158 -16.12 6.72 -30.24
CA GLY A 158 -15.06 5.72 -30.14
C GLY A 158 -15.04 4.98 -28.80
N VAL A 159 -14.52 3.75 -28.83
CA VAL A 159 -14.31 2.92 -27.64
C VAL A 159 -12.88 3.15 -27.14
N ILE A 160 -12.74 3.67 -25.91
CA ILE A 160 -11.43 3.71 -25.24
C ILE A 160 -11.21 2.35 -24.57
N ILE A 161 -10.23 1.60 -25.07
CA ILE A 161 -9.71 0.40 -24.40
C ILE A 161 -8.41 0.80 -23.73
N GLY A 162 -8.47 1.03 -22.42
CA GLY A 162 -7.30 1.26 -21.57
C GLY A 162 -7.12 0.09 -20.61
N GLY A 163 -5.93 -0.50 -20.58
CA GLY A 163 -5.61 -1.60 -19.68
C GLY A 163 -4.21 -2.14 -19.93
N ASN A 164 -3.64 -2.79 -18.90
CA ASN A 164 -2.37 -3.49 -19.03
C ASN A 164 -2.62 -4.82 -19.78
N MET A 165 -2.37 -4.85 -21.10
CA MET A 165 -2.59 -6.03 -21.95
C MET A 165 -1.47 -7.08 -21.80
N VAL A 166 -1.06 -7.35 -20.56
CA VAL A 166 -0.07 -8.37 -20.23
C VAL A 166 -0.79 -9.64 -19.77
N ARG A 167 -0.14 -10.78 -20.04
CA ARG A 167 -0.63 -12.13 -19.71
C ARG A 167 -1.03 -12.30 -18.24
N TRP A 168 -0.52 -11.47 -17.34
CA TRP A 168 -0.79 -11.54 -15.90
C TRP A 168 -2.26 -11.30 -15.52
N TYR A 169 -3.05 -10.70 -16.41
CA TYR A 169 -4.48 -10.46 -16.23
C TYR A 169 -5.37 -11.27 -17.19
N GLY A 170 -4.80 -12.31 -17.82
CA GLY A 170 -5.56 -13.22 -18.67
C GLY A 170 -6.47 -14.11 -17.83
N GLY A 171 -7.76 -13.80 -17.84
CA GLY A 171 -8.80 -14.81 -17.62
C GLY A 171 -8.86 -15.79 -18.79
#